data_AF-A0A0M4Q4V7-F1
#
_entry.id   AF-A0A0M4Q4V7-F1
#
_cell.length_a   1.000
_cell.length_b   1.000
_cell.length_c   1.000
_cell.angle_alpha   90.00
_cell.angle_beta   90.00
_cell.angle_gamma   90.00
#
_symmetry.space_group_name_H-M   'P 1'
#
loop_
_entity.id
_entity.type
_entity.pdbx_description
1 polymer ?
#
loop_
_entity_poly.entity_id
_entity_poly.type
_entity_poly.pdbx_seq_one_letter_code
_entity_poly.pdbx_strand_id
1 'polypeptide(L)'
;MSTLLGRVATVEELTSAAHWVDHVRRPVRFYAALEVACDLGVDTFVEVGPGSSLSGAVSEVVTERIAHPLMVTLTRGRRAPARAIIEAAARLHVHGHEIRWGEVVGARPVVDLPTYAFQHQRFWMDFGHGSRPAGSIAATVPSADHPLLDTVVEDPGTGTLIFTGAVSQDAHPWLADHAVFGATVLPRPLIWISR
;
A
#
# COMPACT_ATOMS: atom_id res chain seq x y z
N MET A 1 -9.71 -22.88 -26.61
CA MET A 1 -9.43 -24.33 -26.66
C MET A 1 -10.74 -25.09 -26.62
N SER A 2 -10.88 -26.17 -27.39
CA SER A 2 -12.08 -27.02 -27.31
C SER A 2 -11.84 -28.13 -26.31
N THR A 3 -12.73 -28.22 -25.32
CA THR A 3 -12.75 -29.31 -24.33
C THR A 3 -13.32 -30.60 -24.92
N LEU A 4 -14.00 -30.57 -26.06
CA LEU A 4 -14.39 -31.78 -26.80
C LEU A 4 -13.19 -32.40 -27.54
N LEU A 5 -12.40 -31.56 -28.21
CA LEU A 5 -11.28 -32.02 -29.05
C LEU A 5 -9.99 -32.22 -28.25
N GLY A 6 -9.79 -31.45 -27.17
CA GLY A 6 -8.54 -31.40 -26.41
C GLY A 6 -7.43 -30.62 -27.13
N ARG A 7 -7.80 -29.69 -28.02
CA ARG A 7 -6.88 -28.84 -28.79
C ARG A 7 -7.53 -27.51 -29.18
N VAL A 8 -6.77 -26.65 -29.85
CA VAL A 8 -7.31 -25.49 -30.57
C VAL A 8 -8.32 -26.00 -31.61
N ALA A 9 -9.55 -25.50 -31.56
CA ALA A 9 -10.56 -25.76 -32.57
C ALA A 9 -10.55 -24.63 -33.60
N THR A 10 -10.91 -24.97 -34.83
CA THR A 10 -11.13 -24.03 -35.92
C THR A 10 -12.51 -23.38 -35.81
N VAL A 11 -12.71 -22.26 -36.52
CA VAL A 11 -14.01 -21.56 -36.54
C VAL A 11 -15.08 -22.44 -37.20
N GLU A 12 -14.70 -23.17 -38.25
CA GLU A 12 -15.56 -24.10 -38.97
C GLU A 12 -16.05 -25.23 -38.07
N GLU A 13 -15.16 -25.80 -37.23
CA GLU A 13 -15.54 -26.81 -36.24
C GLU A 13 -16.56 -26.25 -35.24
N LEU A 14 -16.31 -25.05 -34.67
CA LEU A 14 -17.17 -24.44 -33.63
C LEU A 14 -18.53 -23.97 -34.16
N THR A 15 -18.62 -23.62 -35.44
CA THR A 15 -19.87 -23.20 -36.09
C THR A 15 -20.69 -24.37 -36.65
N SER A 16 -20.16 -25.60 -36.62
CA SER A 16 -20.85 -26.78 -37.12
C SER A 16 -21.86 -27.36 -36.11
N ALA A 17 -23.04 -27.74 -36.59
CA ALA A 17 -24.04 -28.43 -35.77
C ALA A 17 -23.54 -29.79 -35.25
N ALA A 18 -22.73 -30.49 -36.06
CA ALA A 18 -22.15 -31.78 -35.70
C ALA A 18 -21.26 -31.68 -34.45
N HIS A 19 -20.46 -30.61 -34.33
CA HIS A 19 -19.64 -30.37 -33.15
C HIS A 19 -20.48 -30.27 -31.87
N TRP A 20 -21.58 -29.53 -31.90
CA TRP A 20 -22.46 -29.36 -30.74
C TRP A 20 -23.19 -30.66 -30.38
N VAL A 21 -23.60 -31.46 -31.37
CA VAL A 21 -24.17 -32.80 -31.14
C VAL A 21 -23.12 -33.71 -30.49
N ASP A 22 -21.89 -33.72 -30.99
CA ASP A 22 -20.81 -34.50 -30.40
C ASP A 22 -20.45 -34.01 -28.99
N HIS A 23 -20.50 -32.69 -28.74
CA HIS A 23 -20.15 -32.11 -27.44
C HIS A 23 -21.06 -32.60 -26.31
N VAL A 24 -22.35 -32.84 -26.60
CA VAL A 24 -23.29 -33.38 -25.61
C VAL A 24 -23.16 -34.91 -25.46
N ARG A 25 -22.56 -35.61 -26.42
CA ARG A 25 -22.51 -37.09 -26.47
C ARG A 25 -21.16 -37.70 -26.11
N ARG A 26 -20.08 -36.96 -26.27
CA ARG A 26 -18.70 -37.44 -26.09
C ARG A 26 -18.10 -36.92 -24.78
N PRO A 27 -17.10 -37.62 -24.22
CA PRO A 27 -16.45 -37.19 -22.98
C PRO A 27 -15.73 -35.85 -23.15
N VAL A 28 -15.81 -35.01 -22.12
CA VAL A 28 -15.12 -33.73 -22.04
C VAL A 28 -13.66 -33.95 -21.65
N ARG A 29 -12.73 -33.58 -22.52
CA ARG A 29 -11.28 -33.61 -22.37
C ARG A 29 -10.77 -32.30 -21.74
N PHE A 30 -11.27 -31.97 -20.55
CA PHE A 30 -10.98 -30.69 -19.90
C PHE A 30 -9.49 -30.52 -19.56
N TYR A 31 -8.87 -31.56 -18.97
CA TYR A 31 -7.44 -31.56 -18.62
C TYR A 31 -6.54 -31.28 -19.84
N ALA A 32 -6.73 -32.02 -20.94
CA ALA A 32 -5.96 -31.80 -22.16
C ALA A 32 -6.14 -30.39 -22.74
N ALA A 33 -7.34 -29.83 -22.64
CA ALA A 33 -7.59 -28.46 -23.09
C ALA A 33 -6.87 -27.41 -22.21
N LEU A 34 -6.68 -27.67 -20.91
CA LEU A 34 -5.89 -26.83 -20.02
C LEU A 34 -4.40 -26.95 -20.30
N GLU A 35 -3.88 -28.16 -20.52
CA GLU A 35 -2.47 -28.34 -20.90
C GLU A 35 -2.11 -27.55 -22.15
N VAL A 36 -2.94 -27.65 -23.19
CA VAL A 36 -2.74 -26.87 -24.42
C VAL A 36 -2.83 -25.37 -24.15
N ALA A 37 -3.68 -24.91 -23.24
CA ALA A 37 -3.74 -23.49 -22.87
C ALA A 37 -2.44 -23.03 -22.18
N CYS A 38 -1.93 -23.81 -21.23
CA CYS A 38 -0.66 -23.55 -20.58
C CYS A 38 0.51 -23.54 -21.58
N ASP A 39 0.54 -24.48 -22.53
CA ASP A 39 1.57 -24.56 -23.57
C ASP A 39 1.55 -23.37 -24.52
N LEU A 40 0.39 -22.73 -24.68
CA LEU A 40 0.22 -21.48 -25.43
C LEU A 40 0.54 -20.23 -24.60
N GLY A 41 1.01 -20.39 -23.35
CA GLY A 41 1.41 -19.30 -22.47
C GLY A 41 0.26 -18.63 -21.72
N VAL A 42 -0.92 -19.27 -21.63
CA VAL A 42 -2.03 -18.75 -20.81
C VAL A 42 -1.72 -18.95 -19.33
N ASP A 43 -1.68 -17.87 -18.56
CA ASP A 43 -1.43 -17.87 -17.11
C ASP A 43 -2.65 -17.41 -16.28
N THR A 44 -3.68 -16.89 -16.93
CA THR A 44 -4.85 -16.30 -16.32
C THR A 44 -6.10 -17.06 -16.75
N PHE A 45 -6.85 -17.57 -15.78
CA PHE A 45 -8.06 -18.35 -16.01
C PHE A 45 -9.23 -17.72 -15.28
N VAL A 46 -10.32 -17.51 -16.02
CA VAL A 46 -11.57 -16.94 -15.49
C VAL A 46 -12.68 -17.99 -15.57
N GLU A 47 -13.19 -18.44 -14.42
CA GLU A 47 -14.35 -19.32 -14.36
C GLU A 47 -15.63 -18.50 -14.48
N VAL A 48 -16.34 -18.71 -15.60
CA VAL A 48 -17.62 -18.07 -15.89
C VAL A 48 -18.75 -19.04 -15.57
N GLY A 49 -19.48 -18.79 -14.49
CA GLY A 49 -20.58 -19.67 -14.10
C GLY A 49 -21.17 -19.33 -12.73
N PRO A 50 -22.27 -20.00 -12.34
CA PRO A 50 -22.93 -19.76 -11.06
C PRO A 50 -22.08 -20.20 -9.85
N GLY A 51 -21.11 -21.10 -10.04
CA GLY A 51 -20.28 -21.72 -9.02
C GLY A 51 -18.78 -21.56 -9.27
N SER A 52 -17.98 -22.23 -8.43
CA SER A 52 -16.50 -22.32 -8.52
C SER A 52 -16.05 -23.78 -8.65
N SER A 53 -16.88 -24.60 -9.31
CA SER A 53 -16.67 -26.04 -9.40
C SER A 53 -15.43 -26.41 -10.19
N LEU A 54 -15.02 -25.58 -11.15
CA LEU A 54 -13.86 -25.85 -12.00
C LEU A 54 -12.57 -25.34 -11.40
N SER A 55 -12.62 -24.34 -10.51
CA SER A 55 -11.44 -23.71 -9.92
C SER A 55 -10.46 -24.69 -9.28
N GLY A 56 -10.96 -25.70 -8.55
CA GLY A 56 -10.12 -26.74 -7.96
C GLY A 56 -9.41 -27.57 -9.03
N ALA A 57 -10.17 -28.08 -10.01
CA ALA A 57 -9.63 -28.86 -11.11
C ALA A 57 -8.63 -28.06 -11.97
N VAL A 58 -8.90 -26.78 -12.22
CA VAL A 58 -7.94 -25.91 -12.93
C VAL A 58 -6.68 -25.71 -12.10
N SER A 59 -6.81 -25.46 -10.79
CA SER A 59 -5.66 -25.28 -9.91
C SER A 59 -4.72 -26.48 -9.95
N GLU A 60 -5.26 -27.71 -9.87
CA GLU A 60 -4.47 -28.95 -9.92
C GLU A 60 -3.60 -29.04 -11.18
N VAL A 61 -4.14 -28.69 -12.34
CA VAL A 61 -3.37 -28.75 -13.61
C VAL A 61 -2.36 -27.60 -13.71
N VAL A 62 -2.80 -26.40 -13.33
CA VAL A 62 -2.07 -25.18 -13.68
C VAL A 62 -0.93 -24.89 -12.70
N THR A 63 -1.07 -25.19 -11.41
CA THR A 63 0.00 -24.92 -10.42
C THR A 63 1.24 -25.81 -10.60
N GLU A 64 1.12 -26.96 -11.26
CA GLU A 64 2.28 -27.78 -11.62
C GLU A 64 3.08 -27.21 -12.80
N ARG A 65 2.44 -26.35 -13.62
CA ARG A 65 3.02 -25.84 -14.88
C ARG A 65 3.38 -24.36 -14.83
N ILE A 66 2.71 -23.60 -13.96
CA ILE A 66 2.81 -22.13 -13.87
C ILE A 66 3.09 -21.77 -12.42
N ALA A 67 4.15 -20.98 -12.18
CA ALA A 67 4.56 -20.61 -10.83
C ALA A 67 3.53 -19.75 -10.09
N HIS A 68 2.89 -18.81 -10.80
CA HIS A 68 1.95 -17.84 -10.23
C HIS A 68 0.72 -17.65 -11.13
N PRO A 69 -0.15 -18.66 -11.28
CA PRO A 69 -1.34 -18.53 -12.11
C PRO A 69 -2.40 -17.66 -11.44
N LEU A 70 -3.09 -16.85 -12.25
CA LEU A 70 -4.22 -16.06 -11.79
C LEU A 70 -5.53 -16.82 -12.01
N MET A 71 -6.21 -17.14 -10.91
CA MET A 71 -7.53 -17.76 -10.92
C MET A 71 -8.59 -16.76 -10.48
N VAL A 72 -9.55 -16.46 -11.35
CA VAL A 72 -10.68 -15.56 -11.06
C VAL A 72 -11.99 -16.29 -11.25
N THR A 73 -12.89 -16.21 -10.27
CA THR A 73 -14.21 -16.84 -10.35
C THR A 73 -15.31 -15.79 -10.36
N LEU A 74 -16.24 -15.89 -11.30
CA LEU A 74 -17.46 -15.08 -11.34
C LEU A 74 -18.58 -15.67 -10.46
N THR A 75 -18.21 -16.25 -9.32
CA THR A 75 -19.14 -16.98 -8.45
C THR A 75 -20.24 -16.07 -7.92
N ARG A 76 -21.49 -16.49 -8.16
CA ARG A 76 -22.68 -15.78 -7.71
C ARG A 76 -22.83 -15.84 -6.18
N GLY A 77 -22.42 -16.94 -5.54
CA GLY A 77 -22.55 -17.13 -4.09
C GLY A 77 -23.91 -16.61 -3.56
N ARG A 78 -23.87 -15.82 -2.48
CA ARG A 78 -24.99 -14.98 -2.00
C ARG A 78 -24.91 -13.51 -2.46
N ARG A 79 -23.99 -13.17 -3.38
CA ARG A 79 -23.70 -11.79 -3.77
C ARG A 79 -24.56 -11.36 -4.96
N ALA A 80 -24.80 -10.05 -5.07
CA ALA A 80 -25.44 -9.48 -6.25
C ALA A 80 -24.55 -9.71 -7.50
N PRO A 81 -25.10 -10.11 -8.67
CA PRO A 81 -24.33 -10.43 -9.87
C PRO A 81 -23.35 -9.33 -10.30
N ALA A 82 -23.77 -8.07 -10.23
CA ALA A 82 -22.92 -6.93 -10.59
C ALA A 82 -21.65 -6.83 -9.74
N ARG A 83 -21.75 -7.14 -8.44
CA ARG A 83 -20.60 -7.08 -7.53
C ARG A 83 -19.55 -8.13 -7.84
N ALA A 84 -19.97 -9.36 -8.15
CA ALA A 84 -19.04 -10.44 -8.51
C ALA A 84 -18.26 -10.10 -9.79
N ILE A 85 -18.91 -9.50 -10.78
CA ILE A 85 -18.28 -9.06 -12.02
C ILE A 85 -17.27 -7.93 -11.76
N ILE A 86 -17.65 -6.92 -10.98
CA ILE A 86 -16.74 -5.80 -10.65
C ILE A 86 -15.53 -6.30 -9.85
N GLU A 87 -15.71 -7.20 -8.89
CA GLU A 87 -14.61 -7.78 -8.12
C GLU A 87 -13.67 -8.61 -9.00
N ALA A 88 -14.20 -9.39 -9.94
CA ALA A 88 -13.38 -10.12 -10.91
C ALA A 88 -12.60 -9.18 -11.84
N ALA A 89 -13.24 -8.14 -12.38
CA ALA A 89 -12.57 -7.12 -13.18
C ALA A 89 -11.48 -6.41 -12.37
N ALA A 90 -11.73 -6.09 -11.11
CA ALA A 90 -10.73 -5.48 -10.22
C ALA A 90 -9.53 -6.41 -9.97
N ARG A 91 -9.78 -7.71 -9.78
CA ARG A 91 -8.69 -8.71 -9.65
C ARG A 91 -7.84 -8.78 -10.91
N LEU A 92 -8.47 -8.83 -12.09
CA LEU A 92 -7.75 -8.80 -13.36
C LEU A 92 -6.92 -7.52 -13.49
N HIS A 93 -7.50 -6.37 -13.17
CA HIS A 93 -6.82 -5.07 -13.23
C HIS A 93 -5.58 -4.98 -12.33
N VAL A 94 -5.68 -5.44 -11.08
CA VAL A 94 -4.55 -5.45 -10.13
C VAL A 94 -3.43 -6.38 -10.58
N HIS A 95 -3.73 -7.41 -11.37
CA HIS A 95 -2.74 -8.30 -11.98
C HIS A 95 -2.27 -7.83 -13.36
N GLY A 96 -2.54 -6.57 -13.74
CA GLY A 96 -2.00 -5.94 -14.94
C GLY A 96 -2.83 -6.11 -16.20
N HIS A 97 -4.00 -6.74 -16.15
CA HIS A 97 -4.90 -6.82 -17.29
C HIS A 97 -5.57 -5.45 -17.55
N GLU A 98 -5.63 -5.04 -18.81
CA GLU A 98 -6.30 -3.81 -19.21
C GLU A 98 -7.82 -3.97 -19.09
N ILE A 99 -8.44 -3.17 -18.22
CA ILE A 99 -9.89 -3.14 -18.03
C ILE A 99 -10.43 -1.78 -18.49
N ARG A 100 -11.37 -1.81 -19.43
CA ARG A 100 -12.10 -0.61 -19.86
C ARG A 100 -13.20 -0.28 -18.85
N TRP A 101 -12.81 0.34 -17.74
CA TRP A 101 -13.71 0.65 -16.63
C TRP A 101 -14.96 1.43 -17.06
N GLY A 102 -14.86 2.32 -18.04
CA GLY A 102 -16.02 3.05 -18.60
C GLY A 102 -17.11 2.15 -19.17
N GLU A 103 -16.76 0.99 -19.74
CA GLU A 103 -17.72 -0.01 -20.24
C GLU A 103 -18.32 -0.85 -19.09
N VAL A 104 -17.59 -1.01 -17.98
CA VAL A 104 -17.99 -1.83 -16.84
C VAL A 104 -18.93 -1.08 -15.88
N VAL A 105 -18.62 0.18 -15.55
CA VAL A 105 -19.37 0.97 -14.56
C VAL A 105 -20.23 2.08 -15.19
N GLY A 106 -20.17 2.22 -16.51
CA GLY A 106 -20.80 3.28 -17.29
C GLY A 106 -20.03 4.61 -17.23
N ALA A 107 -20.51 5.59 -17.99
CA ALA A 107 -19.98 6.96 -17.94
C ALA A 107 -20.27 7.59 -16.57
N ARG A 108 -19.21 7.79 -15.77
CA ARG A 108 -19.26 8.45 -14.46
C ARG A 108 -18.19 9.52 -14.37
N PRO A 109 -18.41 10.62 -13.63
CA PRO A 109 -17.37 11.60 -13.36
C PRO A 109 -16.19 10.92 -12.67
N VAL A 110 -14.98 11.10 -13.21
CA VAL A 110 -13.74 10.69 -12.58
C VAL A 110 -13.35 11.79 -11.61
N VAL A 111 -13.00 11.42 -10.38
CA VAL A 111 -12.50 12.34 -9.35
C VAL A 111 -11.08 11.96 -8.99
N ASP A 112 -10.21 12.95 -8.81
CA ASP A 112 -8.85 12.71 -8.36
C ASP A 112 -8.87 12.22 -6.92
N LEU A 113 -8.23 11.08 -6.69
CA LEU A 113 -7.94 10.59 -5.34
C LEU A 113 -6.56 11.11 -4.92
N PRO A 114 -6.35 11.39 -3.62
CA PRO A 114 -5.01 11.66 -3.11
C PRO A 114 -4.07 10.51 -3.51
N THR A 115 -3.06 10.82 -4.32
CA THR A 115 -2.18 9.82 -4.96
C THR A 115 -1.19 9.17 -4.00
N TYR A 116 -1.04 9.71 -2.79
CA TYR A 116 0.03 9.33 -1.89
C TYR A 116 -0.49 9.05 -0.48
N ALA A 117 -0.57 7.77 -0.13
CA ALA A 117 -0.70 7.36 1.26
C ALA A 117 0.70 7.43 1.89
N PHE A 118 1.08 8.59 2.44
CA PHE A 118 2.33 8.69 3.18
C PHE A 118 2.29 7.70 4.35
N GLN A 119 3.28 6.81 4.44
CA GLN A 119 3.55 6.09 5.68
C GLN A 119 4.25 7.08 6.61
N HIS A 120 3.46 7.77 7.45
CA HIS A 120 4.00 8.75 8.40
C HIS A 120 4.92 8.07 9.42
N GLN A 121 6.22 8.14 9.15
CA GLN A 121 7.27 7.72 10.07
C GLN A 121 8.11 8.93 10.46
N ARG A 122 8.46 8.99 11.75
CA ARG A 122 9.27 10.07 12.30
C ARG A 122 10.74 9.82 11.95
N PHE A 123 11.29 10.59 11.02
CA PHE A 123 12.71 10.54 10.63
C PHE A 123 13.53 11.71 11.19
N TRP A 124 13.08 12.30 12.31
CA TRP A 124 13.88 13.29 13.04
C TRP A 124 15.00 12.59 13.81
N MET A 125 16.22 13.16 13.76
CA MET A 125 17.31 12.71 14.63
C MET A 125 17.03 13.19 16.05
N ASP A 126 16.89 12.25 16.99
CA ASP A 126 16.78 12.56 18.41
C ASP A 126 18.18 12.86 18.96
N PHE A 127 18.55 14.14 19.01
CA PHE A 127 19.78 14.57 19.69
C PHE A 127 19.49 14.67 21.19
N GLY A 128 20.35 14.05 22.01
CA GLY A 128 20.28 14.23 23.47
C GLY A 128 20.43 15.69 23.87
N HIS A 129 19.81 16.10 24.98
CA HIS A 129 19.86 17.49 25.45
C HIS A 129 21.31 17.97 25.63
N GLY A 130 21.60 19.17 25.11
CA GLY A 130 22.96 19.74 25.08
C GLY A 130 23.82 19.27 23.89
N SER A 131 23.36 18.32 23.09
CA SER A 131 24.03 17.94 21.84
C SER A 131 23.57 18.85 20.71
N ARG A 132 24.47 19.72 20.27
CA ARG A 132 24.27 20.56 19.07
C ARG A 132 24.62 19.72 17.84
N PRO A 133 23.68 19.46 16.91
CA PRO A 133 23.98 18.71 15.71
C PRO A 133 25.07 19.44 14.93
N ALA A 134 26.14 18.72 14.55
CA ALA A 134 27.14 19.26 13.65
C ALA A 134 26.45 19.69 12.33
N GLY A 135 26.55 20.98 11.98
CA GLY A 135 25.89 21.56 10.80
C GLY A 135 24.51 22.17 11.03
N SER A 136 23.97 22.17 12.26
CA SER A 136 22.78 22.97 12.59
C SER A 136 23.11 24.47 12.67
N ILE A 137 22.10 25.33 12.47
CA ILE A 137 22.23 26.78 12.69
C ILE A 137 22.57 27.06 14.16
N ALA A 138 22.00 26.28 15.06
CA ALA A 138 22.36 26.24 16.47
C ALA A 138 23.71 25.56 16.71
N ALA A 139 24.60 25.37 15.73
CA ALA A 139 26.01 25.02 15.95
C ALA A 139 26.93 26.18 15.56
N THR A 140 26.44 27.16 14.78
CA THR A 140 27.21 28.31 14.29
C THR A 140 27.10 29.55 15.18
N VAL A 141 26.22 29.54 16.19
CA VAL A 141 26.03 30.63 17.15
C VAL A 141 26.91 30.41 18.39
N PRO A 142 27.55 31.44 18.98
CA PRO A 142 28.32 31.29 20.21
C PRO A 142 27.50 30.67 21.36
N SER A 143 28.12 29.72 22.06
CA SER A 143 27.59 29.20 23.33
C SER A 143 27.65 30.29 24.39
N ALA A 144 26.59 30.44 25.17
CA ALA A 144 26.59 31.34 26.34
C ALA A 144 27.11 30.64 27.62
N ASP A 145 27.51 29.36 27.54
CA ASP A 145 27.98 28.52 28.65
C ASP A 145 27.10 28.64 29.91
N HIS A 146 25.78 28.72 29.69
CA HIS A 146 24.78 28.91 30.73
C HIS A 146 23.75 27.76 30.70
N PRO A 147 23.38 27.19 31.86
CA PRO A 147 22.59 25.96 31.91
C PRO A 147 21.19 26.07 31.30
N LEU A 148 20.61 27.27 31.23
CA LEU A 148 19.29 27.51 30.63
C LEU A 148 19.33 28.38 29.35
N LEU A 149 20.47 28.99 29.07
CA LEU A 149 20.62 29.95 27.98
C LEU A 149 21.76 29.40 27.13
N ASP A 150 21.42 28.67 26.08
CA ASP A 150 22.40 27.92 25.29
C ASP A 150 23.17 28.85 24.34
N THR A 151 22.47 29.83 23.75
CA THR A 151 23.06 30.70 22.73
C THR A 151 22.87 32.17 23.06
N VAL A 152 23.87 32.97 22.70
CA VAL A 152 23.82 34.43 22.75
C VAL A 152 24.03 35.01 21.36
N VAL A 153 23.21 35.99 21.00
CA VAL A 153 23.32 36.78 19.76
C VAL A 153 23.27 38.26 20.13
N GLU A 154 24.27 39.02 19.70
CA GLU A 154 24.25 40.47 19.80
C GLU A 154 23.57 41.06 18.56
N ASP A 155 22.56 41.91 18.75
CA ASP A 155 21.97 42.69 17.67
C ASP A 155 22.94 43.81 17.27
N PRO A 156 23.53 43.77 16.06
CA PRO A 156 24.53 44.75 15.65
C PRO A 156 23.96 46.17 15.48
N GLY A 157 22.63 46.32 15.35
CA GLY A 157 21.98 47.63 15.21
C GLY A 157 21.76 48.36 16.53
N THR A 158 21.63 47.62 17.63
CA THR A 158 21.27 48.18 18.95
C THR A 158 22.25 47.84 20.07
N GLY A 159 23.15 46.87 19.86
CA GLY A 159 24.02 46.30 20.89
C GLY A 159 23.27 45.43 21.91
N THR A 160 22.02 45.06 21.63
CA THR A 160 21.21 44.26 22.56
C THR A 160 21.64 42.79 22.51
N LEU A 161 21.89 42.18 23.67
CA LEU A 161 22.14 40.74 23.77
C LEU A 161 20.84 39.96 23.88
N ILE A 162 20.61 39.03 22.94
CA ILE A 162 19.48 38.10 22.91
C ILE A 162 19.99 36.72 23.29
N PHE A 163 19.37 36.12 24.31
CA PHE A 163 19.66 34.77 24.73
C PHE A 163 18.53 33.83 24.33
N THR A 164 18.87 32.65 23.80
CA THR A 164 17.90 31.59 23.53
C THR A 164 18.33 30.28 24.17
N GLY A 165 17.35 29.48 24.59
CA GLY A 165 17.56 28.18 25.20
C GLY A 165 16.29 27.35 25.16
N ALA A 166 16.43 26.03 25.30
CA ALA A 166 15.31 25.11 25.37
C ALA A 166 15.10 24.66 26.81
N VAL A 167 13.89 24.86 27.34
CA VAL A 167 13.53 24.44 28.69
C VAL A 167 12.61 23.23 28.60
N SER A 168 13.14 22.05 28.90
CA SER A 168 12.38 20.79 28.97
C SER A 168 12.75 20.02 30.23
N GLN A 169 11.84 19.16 30.72
CA GLN A 169 12.13 18.28 31.85
C GLN A 169 13.19 17.24 31.52
N ASP A 170 13.26 16.83 30.25
CA ASP A 170 14.28 15.90 29.76
C ASP A 170 15.69 16.55 29.79
N ALA A 171 15.80 17.87 29.53
CA ALA A 171 17.05 18.62 29.60
C ALA A 171 17.41 19.04 31.03
N HIS A 172 16.40 19.34 31.84
CA HIS A 172 16.53 19.88 33.19
C HIS A 172 15.61 19.12 34.15
N PRO A 173 16.02 17.93 34.62
CA PRO A 173 15.17 17.08 35.46
C PRO A 173 14.71 17.76 36.75
N TRP A 174 15.50 18.69 37.30
CA TRP A 174 15.15 19.48 38.48
C TRP A 174 13.90 20.36 38.29
N LEU A 175 13.47 20.63 37.06
CA LEU A 175 12.20 21.33 36.81
C LEU A 175 11.02 20.53 37.35
N ALA A 176 11.09 19.20 37.32
CA ALA A 176 10.05 18.33 37.85
C ALA A 176 9.80 18.55 39.35
N ASP A 177 10.81 18.99 40.09
CA ASP A 177 10.73 19.24 41.53
C ASP A 177 9.97 20.53 41.87
N HIS A 178 9.71 21.39 40.88
CA HIS A 178 8.94 22.62 41.06
C HIS A 178 7.54 22.51 40.44
N ALA A 179 6.65 21.84 41.18
CA ALA A 179 5.25 21.68 40.82
C ALA A 179 4.33 22.55 41.69
N VAL A 180 3.44 23.31 41.04
CA VAL A 180 2.40 24.11 41.69
C VAL A 180 1.05 23.54 41.27
N PHE A 181 0.26 23.08 42.23
CA PHE A 181 -1.01 22.36 41.98
C PHE A 181 -0.89 21.19 41.00
N GLY A 182 0.24 20.47 41.03
CA GLY A 182 0.48 19.31 40.17
C GLY A 182 0.93 19.63 38.73
N ALA A 183 1.07 20.91 38.36
CA ALA A 183 1.67 21.32 37.11
C ALA A 183 3.12 21.78 37.32
N THR A 184 4.05 21.31 36.49
CA THR A 184 5.43 21.80 36.46
C THR A 184 5.44 23.24 35.94
N VAL A 185 5.94 24.17 36.76
CA VAL A 185 6.01 25.60 36.42
C VAL A 185 7.45 26.05 36.58
N LEU A 186 7.92 26.94 35.69
CA LEU A 186 9.25 27.52 35.82
C LEU A 186 9.36 28.31 37.15
N PRO A 187 10.37 28.05 38.00
CA PRO A 187 10.53 28.80 39.25
C PRO A 187 10.74 30.30 38.98
N ARG A 188 10.09 31.14 39.79
CA ARG A 188 10.14 32.60 39.62
C ARG A 188 11.52 33.21 39.97
N PRO A 189 12.24 32.79 41.02
CA PRO A 189 13.63 33.17 41.22
C PRO A 189 14.55 32.11 40.59
N LEU A 190 14.85 32.25 39.31
CA LEU A 190 15.97 31.54 38.71
C LEU A 190 17.22 32.40 38.86
N ILE A 191 17.98 32.13 39.92
CA ILE A 191 19.28 32.77 40.14
C ILE A 191 20.34 31.71 39.86
N TRP A 192 21.05 31.88 38.74
CA TRP A 192 22.27 31.16 38.48
C TRP A 192 23.46 32.03 38.87
N ILE A 193 24.40 31.47 39.63
CA ILE A 193 25.63 32.16 40.05
C ILE A 193 26.78 31.49 39.30
N SER A 194 27.39 32.20 38.35
CA SER A 194 28.66 31.80 37.74
C SER A 194 29.76 31.81 38.79
N ARG A 195 30.64 30.82 38.80
CA ARG A 195 31.93 30.90 39.51
C ARG A 195 32.94 31.66 38.68
#